data_AF-A0AAV6U829-F1
#
_entry.id   AF-A0AAV6U829-F1
#
_cell.length_a   1.000
_cell.length_b   1.000
_cell.length_c   1.000
_cell.angle_alpha   90.00
_cell.angle_beta   90.00
_cell.angle_gamma   90.00
#
_symmetry.space_group_name_H-M   'P 1'
#
loop_
_entity.id
_entity.type
_entity.pdbx_description
1 polymer ?
#
loop_
_entity_poly.entity_id
_entity_poly.type
_entity_poly.pdbx_seq_one_letter_code
_entity_poly.pdbx_strand_id
1 'polypeptide(L)'
;MDRFWSSCKNKEMLQSAAATSFIEKEKMANFTTVLSRTITGDNDSRDAKIVMNKEVQICSDLRIFVEEADGRIVMHLFHAVQSGITCLIVISNDTDVVVFLLRYIFELWSKGLQEL
;
A
#
# COMPACT_ATOMS: atom_id res chain seq x y z
N MET A 1 19.30 -18.97 19.54
CA MET A 1 17.89 -18.85 19.94
C MET A 1 17.16 -18.12 18.83
N ASP A 2 16.44 -18.87 18.01
CA ASP A 2 15.59 -18.28 16.98
C ASP A 2 14.43 -17.57 17.67
N ARG A 3 14.43 -16.24 17.65
CA ARG A 3 13.33 -15.47 18.24
C ARG A 3 12.11 -15.70 17.35
N PHE A 4 11.02 -16.17 17.96
CA PHE A 4 9.75 -16.48 17.31
C PHE A 4 9.21 -15.33 16.43
N TRP A 5 9.64 -14.08 16.68
CA TRP A 5 9.23 -12.89 15.94
C TRP A 5 10.18 -12.44 14.81
N SER A 6 11.42 -12.93 14.74
CA SER A 6 12.40 -12.46 13.75
C SER A 6 12.47 -13.30 12.47
N SER A 7 11.59 -14.29 12.32
CA SER A 7 11.53 -15.08 11.08
C SER A 7 10.71 -14.31 10.04
N CYS A 8 11.33 -13.99 8.89
CA CYS A 8 10.66 -13.37 7.73
C CYS A 8 9.39 -14.13 7.34
N LYS A 9 9.38 -15.45 7.55
CA LYS A 9 8.24 -16.33 7.29
C LYS A 9 7.01 -15.99 8.17
N ASN A 10 7.22 -15.63 9.44
CA ASN A 10 6.11 -15.25 10.31
C ASN A 10 5.53 -13.88 9.93
N LYS A 11 6.39 -12.94 9.54
CA LYS A 11 5.98 -11.63 8.98
C LYS A 11 5.16 -11.83 7.71
N GLU A 12 5.62 -12.69 6.79
CA GLU A 12 4.91 -13.02 5.56
C GLU A 12 3.54 -13.68 5.82
N MET A 13 3.47 -14.64 6.73
CA MET A 13 2.22 -15.31 7.09
C MET A 13 1.20 -14.32 7.68
N LEU A 14 1.64 -13.44 8.58
CA LEU A 14 0.77 -12.42 9.17
C LEU A 14 0.28 -11.44 8.12
N GLN A 15 1.17 -10.90 7.28
CA GLN A 15 0.80 -9.96 6.22
C GLN A 15 -0.16 -10.62 5.20
N SER A 16 0.07 -11.89 4.85
CA SER A 16 -0.81 -12.66 3.96
C SER A 16 -2.20 -12.88 4.57
N ALA A 17 -2.28 -13.26 5.85
CA ALA A 17 -3.54 -13.47 6.53
C ALA A 17 -4.33 -12.16 6.66
N ALA A 18 -3.66 -11.06 7.02
CA ALA A 18 -4.26 -9.73 7.09
C ALA A 18 -4.78 -9.28 5.73
N ALA A 19 -3.97 -9.43 4.67
CA ALA A 19 -4.35 -9.12 3.30
C ALA A 19 -5.61 -9.87 2.85
N THR A 20 -5.68 -11.18 3.08
CA THR A 20 -6.85 -12.00 2.71
C THR A 20 -8.09 -11.57 3.48
N SER A 21 -8.00 -11.45 4.82
CA SER A 21 -9.13 -11.04 5.65
C SER A 21 -9.64 -9.64 5.27
N PHE A 22 -8.72 -8.74 4.91
CA PHE A 22 -9.07 -7.40 4.47
C PHE A 22 -9.79 -7.40 3.12
N ILE A 23 -9.26 -8.10 2.11
CA ILE A 23 -9.91 -8.21 0.79
C ILE A 23 -11.32 -8.81 0.91
N GLU A 24 -11.51 -9.82 1.75
CA GLU A 24 -12.82 -10.43 1.97
C GLU A 24 -13.84 -9.44 2.55
N LYS A 25 -13.40 -8.57 3.46
CA LYS A 25 -14.25 -7.51 4.05
C LYS A 25 -14.49 -6.37 3.06
N GLU A 26 -13.46 -5.93 2.35
CA GLU A 26 -13.51 -4.80 1.41
C GLU A 26 -14.30 -5.12 0.14
N LYS A 27 -14.45 -6.38 -0.24
CA LYS A 27 -15.43 -6.77 -1.27
C LYS A 27 -16.86 -6.31 -0.93
N MET A 28 -17.17 -6.01 0.33
CA MET A 28 -18.46 -5.46 0.74
C MET A 28 -18.48 -3.93 0.83
N ALA A 29 -17.34 -3.25 0.62
CA ALA A 29 -17.21 -1.80 0.70
C ALA A 29 -17.52 -1.12 -0.64
N ASN A 30 -17.91 0.17 -0.58
CA ASN A 30 -18.28 1.01 -1.73
C ASN A 30 -17.14 1.94 -2.19
N PHE A 31 -15.91 1.75 -1.72
CA PHE A 31 -14.78 2.59 -2.07
C PHE A 31 -13.65 1.76 -2.69
N THR A 32 -12.80 2.44 -3.47
CA THR A 32 -11.63 1.80 -4.10
C THR A 32 -10.51 1.70 -3.09
N THR A 33 -10.02 0.48 -2.88
CA THR A 33 -9.01 0.21 -1.87
C THR A 33 -7.78 -0.39 -2.50
N VAL A 34 -6.62 0.20 -2.25
CA VAL A 34 -5.33 -0.30 -2.75
C VAL A 34 -4.58 -1.00 -1.62
N LEU A 35 -4.41 -2.31 -1.75
CA LEU A 35 -3.60 -3.10 -0.86
C LEU A 35 -2.17 -3.19 -1.41
N SER A 36 -1.20 -2.67 -0.64
CA SER A 36 0.22 -2.74 -0.98
C SER A 36 0.77 -4.17 -1.01
N ARG A 37 1.92 -4.35 -1.67
CA ARG A 37 2.59 -5.65 -1.81
C ARG A 37 2.83 -6.34 -0.45
N THR A 38 2.84 -7.67 -0.47
CA THR A 38 3.37 -8.51 0.61
C THR A 38 4.81 -8.89 0.27
N ILE A 39 5.76 -8.66 1.18
CA ILE A 39 7.16 -9.06 0.96
C ILE A 39 7.33 -10.49 1.42
N THR A 40 7.84 -11.36 0.54
CA THR A 40 8.21 -12.73 0.88
C THR A 40 9.73 -12.80 1.02
N GLY A 41 10.21 -13.71 1.88
CA GLY A 41 11.59 -13.69 2.40
C GLY A 41 12.72 -13.82 1.37
N ASP A 42 12.42 -14.19 0.12
CA ASP A 42 13.41 -14.51 -0.93
C ASP A 42 13.43 -13.48 -2.05
N ASN A 43 13.40 -12.19 -1.70
CA ASN A 43 13.36 -11.12 -2.69
C ASN A 43 12.14 -11.18 -3.64
N ASP A 44 11.12 -11.94 -3.27
CA ASP A 44 9.92 -12.08 -4.06
C ASP A 44 8.80 -11.25 -3.41
N SER A 45 7.82 -10.84 -4.21
CA SER A 45 6.74 -10.03 -3.69
C SER A 45 5.46 -10.24 -4.45
N ARG A 46 4.37 -10.38 -3.72
CA ARG A 46 3.04 -10.45 -4.31
C ARG A 46 2.62 -9.07 -4.79
N ASP A 47 2.08 -8.99 -6.00
CA ASP A 47 1.65 -7.73 -6.58
C ASP A 47 0.66 -6.99 -5.68
N ALA A 48 0.68 -5.66 -5.76
CA ALA A 48 -0.35 -4.84 -5.15
C ALA A 48 -1.71 -5.20 -5.77
N LYS A 49 -2.77 -5.07 -4.96
CA LYS A 49 -4.13 -5.40 -5.38
C LYS A 49 -5.02 -4.20 -5.18
N ILE A 50 -5.81 -3.86 -6.19
CA ILE A 50 -6.90 -2.91 -6.06
C ILE A 50 -8.19 -3.70 -5.89
N VAL A 51 -8.96 -3.37 -4.85
CA VAL A 51 -10.31 -3.89 -4.64
C VAL A 51 -11.28 -2.77 -4.96
N MET A 52 -12.12 -2.97 -5.97
CA MET A 52 -13.14 -2.02 -6.40
C MET A 52 -14.36 -2.79 -6.86
N ASN A 53 -15.56 -2.40 -6.39
CA ASN A 53 -16.84 -3.01 -6.82
C ASN A 53 -16.87 -4.55 -6.76
N LYS A 54 -16.32 -5.14 -5.70
CA LYS A 54 -16.17 -6.60 -5.50
C LYS A 54 -15.14 -7.29 -6.41
N GLU A 55 -14.55 -6.56 -7.36
CA GLU A 55 -13.49 -7.07 -8.22
C GLU A 55 -12.12 -6.80 -7.60
N VAL A 56 -11.18 -7.70 -7.88
CA VAL A 56 -9.78 -7.58 -7.46
C VAL A 56 -8.93 -7.47 -8.71
N GLN A 57 -8.33 -6.30 -8.90
CA GLN A 57 -7.38 -6.05 -9.97
C GLN A 57 -5.95 -6.14 -9.43
N ILE A 58 -5.07 -6.77 -10.21
CA ILE A 58 -3.64 -6.80 -9.93
C ILE A 58 -3.00 -5.54 -10.50
N CYS A 59 -2.21 -4.85 -9.70
CA CYS A 59 -1.43 -3.68 -10.12
C CYS A 59 0.07 -4.01 -10.07
N SER A 60 0.57 -4.56 -11.17
CA SER A 60 1.99 -4.85 -11.38
C SER A 60 2.86 -3.59 -11.33
N ASP A 61 2.31 -2.44 -11.71
CA ASP A 61 3.04 -1.16 -11.79
C ASP A 61 3.42 -0.63 -10.39
N LEU A 62 2.80 -1.19 -9.35
CA LEU A 62 3.11 -0.92 -7.94
C LEU A 62 4.03 -1.99 -7.33
N ARG A 63 4.63 -2.87 -8.15
CA ARG A 63 5.62 -3.86 -7.72
C ARG A 63 6.98 -3.18 -7.51
N ILE A 64 7.19 -2.65 -6.30
CA ILE A 64 8.43 -1.95 -5.92
C ILE A 64 9.22 -2.68 -4.86
N PHE A 65 10.55 -2.60 -4.92
CA PHE A 65 11.46 -3.30 -4.00
C PHE A 65 11.76 -2.54 -2.70
N VAL A 66 10.75 -1.87 -2.12
CA VAL A 66 10.89 -1.14 -0.86
C VAL A 66 10.41 -2.03 0.28
N GLU A 67 11.24 -2.24 1.31
CA GLU A 67 10.91 -3.14 2.43
C GLU A 67 9.83 -2.54 3.35
N GLU A 68 9.97 -1.25 3.64
CA GLU A 68 9.14 -0.57 4.63
C GLU A 68 7.83 -0.08 4.00
N ALA A 69 6.76 -0.11 4.79
CA ALA A 69 5.39 0.13 4.29
C ALA A 69 5.12 1.62 4.03
N ASP A 70 5.69 2.48 4.87
CA ASP A 70 5.79 3.93 4.73
C ASP A 70 6.47 4.34 3.42
N GLY A 71 7.61 3.74 3.06
CA GLY A 71 8.26 4.03 1.78
C GLY A 71 7.43 3.62 0.56
N ARG A 72 6.55 2.61 0.69
CA ARG A 72 5.62 2.22 -0.38
C ARG A 72 4.46 3.19 -0.57
N ILE A 73 4.08 3.93 0.48
CA ILE A 73 2.89 4.80 0.45
C ILE A 73 2.97 5.84 -0.66
N VAL A 74 4.16 6.38 -0.89
CA VAL A 74 4.41 7.44 -1.87
C VAL A 74 3.99 6.99 -3.27
N MET A 75 4.37 5.78 -3.68
CA MET A 75 4.01 5.26 -5.00
C MET A 75 2.50 5.04 -5.16
N HIS A 76 1.84 4.61 -4.08
CA HIS A 76 0.38 4.49 -4.08
C HIS A 76 -0.31 5.85 -4.23
N LEU A 77 0.22 6.90 -3.60
CA LEU A 77 -0.29 8.27 -3.77
C LEU A 77 -0.14 8.74 -5.22
N PHE A 78 1.05 8.58 -5.81
CA PHE A 78 1.26 8.97 -7.21
C PHE A 78 0.35 8.22 -8.17
N HIS A 79 0.21 6.90 -7.99
CA HIS A 79 -0.71 6.11 -8.80
C HIS A 79 -2.16 6.59 -8.65
N ALA A 80 -2.60 6.92 -7.44
CA ALA A 80 -3.95 7.41 -7.19
C ALA A 80 -4.19 8.76 -7.90
N VAL A 81 -3.25 9.70 -7.79
CA VAL A 81 -3.32 11.00 -8.49
C VAL A 81 -3.32 10.81 -10.00
N GLN A 82 -2.46 9.95 -10.53
CA GLN A 82 -2.41 9.63 -11.97
C GLN A 82 -3.71 8.97 -12.47
N SER A 83 -4.43 8.27 -11.59
CA SER A 83 -5.74 7.69 -11.86
C SER A 83 -6.88 8.72 -11.77
N GLY A 84 -6.56 10.00 -11.54
CA GLY A 84 -7.52 11.10 -11.46
C GLY A 84 -8.10 11.36 -10.06
N ILE A 85 -7.57 10.72 -9.02
CA ILE A 85 -8.01 10.98 -7.64
C ILE A 85 -7.40 12.30 -7.16
N THR A 86 -8.25 13.25 -6.77
CA THR A 86 -7.85 14.61 -6.38
C THR A 86 -7.80 14.83 -4.87
N CYS A 87 -8.43 13.96 -4.09
CA CYS A 87 -8.45 13.99 -2.63
C CYS A 87 -7.95 12.65 -2.10
N LEU A 88 -6.89 12.68 -1.28
CA LEU A 88 -6.29 11.49 -0.68
C LEU A 88 -6.31 11.63 0.83
N ILE A 89 -6.62 10.55 1.55
CA ILE A 89 -6.52 10.51 3.01
C ILE A 89 -5.47 9.47 3.36
N VAL A 90 -4.43 9.90 4.08
CA VAL A 90 -3.35 9.02 4.54
C VAL A 90 -3.50 8.76 6.03
N ILE A 91 -3.71 7.50 6.39
CA ILE A 91 -3.79 7.06 7.78
C ILE A 91 -2.53 6.24 8.07
N SER A 92 -1.66 6.77 8.93
CA SER A 92 -0.49 6.08 9.42
C SER A 92 -0.26 6.42 10.89
N ASN A 93 0.20 5.43 11.67
CA ASN A 93 0.70 5.66 13.03
C ASN A 93 2.21 5.96 13.03
N ASP A 94 2.87 5.79 11.89
CA ASP A 94 4.29 6.05 11.74
C ASP A 94 4.52 7.51 11.33
N THR A 95 5.37 8.22 12.08
CA THR A 95 5.70 9.62 11.84
C THR A 95 6.52 9.83 10.58
N ASP A 96 7.28 8.83 10.13
CA ASP A 96 8.13 8.93 8.95
C ASP A 96 7.30 9.11 7.67
N VAL A 97 6.04 8.64 7.70
CA VAL A 97 5.06 8.92 6.64
C VAL A 97 4.83 10.42 6.48
N VAL A 98 4.72 11.19 7.56
CA VAL A 98 4.51 12.65 7.47
C VAL A 98 5.69 13.32 6.77
N VAL A 99 6.91 12.87 7.03
CA VAL A 99 8.12 13.37 6.35
C VAL A 99 8.05 13.07 4.85
N PHE A 100 7.65 11.85 4.47
CA PHE A 100 7.42 11.51 3.06
C PHE A 100 6.35 12.38 2.42
N LEU A 101 5.20 12.61 3.09
CA LEU A 101 4.14 13.46 2.56
C LEU A 101 4.65 14.87 2.30
N LEU A 102 5.31 15.50 3.28
CA LEU A 102 5.89 16.83 3.13
C LEU A 102 6.95 16.90 2.03
N ARG A 103 7.73 15.83 1.85
CA ARG A 103 8.75 15.76 0.80
C ARG A 103 8.15 15.77 -0.61
N TYR A 104 7.03 15.09 -0.81
CA TYR A 104 6.43 14.85 -2.12
C TYR A 104 5.16 15.69 -2.41
N ILE A 105 4.63 16.44 -1.44
CA ILE A 105 3.33 17.13 -1.58
C ILE A 105 3.27 18.08 -2.78
N PHE A 106 4.33 18.84 -3.04
CA PHE A 106 4.37 19.76 -4.18
C PHE A 106 4.35 19.03 -5.52
N GLU A 107 5.02 17.87 -5.59
CA GLU A 107 5.01 17.06 -6.80
C GLU A 107 3.62 16.45 -7.03
N LEU A 108 2.97 15.96 -5.97
CA LEU A 108 1.60 15.46 -6.04
C LEU A 108 0.61 16.56 -6.48
N TRP A 109 0.71 17.78 -5.92
CA TRP A 109 -0.10 18.92 -6.34
C TRP A 109 0.09 19.26 -7.81
N SER A 110 1.34 19.27 -8.29
CA SER A 110 1.64 19.51 -9.71
C SER A 110 1.04 18.47 -10.66
N LYS A 111 0.72 17.27 -10.15
CA LYS A 111 0.12 16.18 -10.92
C LYS A 111 -1.40 16.10 -10.78
N GLY A 112 -2.02 17.02 -10.03
CA GLY A 112 -3.48 17.14 -9.92
C GLY A 112 -4.07 16.81 -8.56
N LEU A 113 -3.24 16.51 -7.55
CA LEU A 113 -3.73 16.45 -6.17
C LEU A 113 -4.24 17.83 -5.74
N GLN A 114 -5.42 17.88 -5.14
CA GLN A 114 -6.03 19.12 -4.63
C GLN A 114 -6.02 19.14 -3.10
N GLU A 115 -6.23 17.99 -2.46
CA GLU A 115 -6.35 17.87 -1.00
C GLU A 115 -5.67 16.58 -0.49
N LEU A 116 -4.99 16.68 0.66
CA LEU A 116 -4.28 15.59 1.35
C LEU A 116 -4.63 15.57 2.84
#